data_AF-A0A4Q3EPD8-F1
#
_entry.id   AF-A0A4Q3EPD8-F1
#
_cell.length_a   1.000
_cell.length_b   1.000
_cell.length_c   1.000
_cell.angle_alpha   90.00
_cell.angle_beta   90.00
_cell.angle_gamma   90.00
#
_symmetry.space_group_name_H-M   'P 1'
#
loop_
_entity.id
_entity.type
_entity.pdbx_description
1 polymer ?
#
loop_
_entity_poly.entity_id
_entity_poly.type
_entity_poly.pdbx_seq_one_letter_code
_entity_poly.pdbx_strand_id
1 'polypeptide(L)' 'MVNVKEEIVKQIEDISDESVLIKIHQLIQNISSSHKIYILSPEQKASIEQGIKDYEEGRFYTTDELFDDLIDE' A
#
# COMPACT_ATOMS: atom_id res chain seq x y z
N MET A 1 23.37 9.61 25.86
CA MET A 1 22.97 9.82 24.46
C MET A 1 21.48 10.11 24.50
N VAL A 2 21.04 11.31 24.12
CA VAL A 2 19.61 11.65 24.18
C VAL A 2 18.90 10.90 23.06
N ASN A 3 17.90 10.09 23.41
CA ASN A 3 17.10 9.38 22.45
C ASN A 3 16.06 10.35 21.88
N VAL A 4 16.17 10.65 20.57
CA VAL A 4 15.25 11.58 19.88
C VAL A 4 13.79 11.18 20.07
N LYS A 5 13.51 9.87 20.16
CA LYS A 5 12.16 9.37 20.44
C LYS A 5 11.65 9.79 21.82
N GLU A 6 12.48 9.70 22.85
CA GLU A 6 12.11 10.04 24.23
C GLU A 6 11.82 11.55 24.37
N GLU A 7 12.60 12.39 23.67
CA GLU A 7 12.39 13.84 23.67
C GLU A 7 11.07 14.23 22.97
N ILE A 8 10.74 13.56 21.85
CA ILE A 8 9.48 13.78 21.15
C ILE A 8 8.30 13.33 22.01
N VAL A 9 8.39 12.18 22.68
CA VAL A 9 7.32 11.69 23.58
C VAL A 9 7.07 12.70 24.70
N LYS A 10 8.13 13.17 25.35
CA LYS A 10 8.02 14.16 26.42
C LYS A 10 7.36 15.46 25.96
N GLN A 11 7.74 15.96 24.79
CA GLN A 11 7.12 17.16 24.23
C GLN A 11 5.64 16.97 23.89
N ILE A 12 5.22 15.76 23.49
CA ILE A 12 3.81 15.46 23.25
C ILE A 12 3.03 15.40 24.56
N GLU A 13 3.60 14.80 25.61
CA GLU A 13 2.99 14.70 26.94
C GLU A 13 2.79 16.07 27.61
N ASP A 14 3.65 17.05 27.31
CA ASP A 14 3.55 18.42 27.82
C ASP A 14 2.48 19.27 27.10
N ILE A 15 1.83 18.77 26.04
CA ILE A 15 0.78 19.51 25.30
C ILE A 15 -0.55 19.40 26.05
N SER A 16 -1.07 20.54 26.52
CA SER A 16 -2.38 20.62 27.20
C SER A 16 -3.57 20.81 26.25
N ASP A 17 -3.32 21.22 25.01
CA ASP A 17 -4.37 21.45 24.01
C ASP A 17 -4.76 20.14 23.32
N GLU A 18 -5.93 19.62 23.68
CA GLU A 18 -6.49 18.37 23.12
C GLU A 18 -6.65 18.43 21.59
N SER A 19 -6.96 19.59 21.03
CA SER A 19 -7.12 19.73 19.57
C SER A 19 -5.81 19.52 18.81
N VAL A 20 -4.69 19.87 19.43
CA VAL A 20 -3.34 19.64 18.90
C VAL A 20 -2.99 18.15 18.99
N LEU A 21 -3.29 17.50 20.12
CA LEU A 21 -3.07 16.06 20.30
C LEU A 21 -3.86 15.23 19.26
N ILE A 22 -5.11 15.61 18.99
CA ILE A 22 -5.94 14.96 17.96
C ILE A 22 -5.30 15.08 16.58
N LYS A 23 -4.81 16.27 16.21
CA LYS A 23 -4.14 16.49 14.91
C LYS A 23 -2.84 15.70 14.79
N ILE A 24 -2.04 15.64 15.85
CA ILE A 24 -0.80 14.85 15.89
C ILE A 24 -1.12 13.36 15.70
N HIS A 25 -2.13 12.84 16.40
CA HIS A 25 -2.56 11.45 16.26
C HIS A 25 -3.02 11.14 14.82
N GLN A 26 -3.84 12.01 14.21
CA GLN A 26 -4.27 11.86 12.81
C GLN A 26 -3.09 11.85 11.84
N LEU A 27 -2.10 12.72 12.04
CA LEU A 27 -0.92 12.80 11.19
C LEU A 27 -0.08 11.50 11.28
N ILE A 28 0.11 10.96 12.47
CA ILE A 28 0.82 9.68 12.67
C ILE A 28 0.09 8.52 11.99
N GLN A 29 -1.23 8.42 12.15
CA GLN A 29 -2.05 7.38 11.51
C GLN A 29 -1.96 7.45 9.97
N ASN A 30 -1.92 8.65 9.40
CA ASN A 30 -1.74 8.85 7.96
C ASN A 30 -0.36 8.40 7.48
N ILE A 31 0.70 8.63 8.27
CA ILE A 31 2.05 8.12 7.96
C ILE A 31 2.08 6.59 8.03
N SER A 32 1.48 5.98 9.06
CA SER A 32 1.42 4.53 9.21
C SER A 32 0.61 3.83 8.11
N SER A 33 -0.42 4.48 7.56
CA SER A 33 -1.22 3.95 6.46
C SER A 33 -0.58 4.16 5.08
N SER A 34 0.36 5.09 4.94
CA SER A 34 0.99 5.46 3.65
C SER A 34 1.96 4.42 3.08
N HIS A 35 2.32 3.34 3.81
CA HIS A 35 3.34 2.39 3.36
C HIS A 35 2.89 0.93 3.53
N LYS A 36 1.79 0.55 2.88
CA LYS A 36 1.60 -0.87 2.52
C LYS A 36 2.44 -1.16 1.29
N ILE A 37 3.69 -1.55 1.48
CA ILE A 37 4.50 -2.14 0.41
C ILE A 37 3.85 -3.48 0.07
N TYR A 38 3.18 -3.56 -1.08
CA TYR A 38 2.63 -4.81 -1.58
C TYR A 38 3.76 -5.62 -2.24
N ILE A 39 4.10 -6.75 -1.64
CA ILE A 39 5.08 -7.68 -2.21
C ILE A 39 4.33 -8.68 -3.08
N LEU A 40 4.54 -8.60 -4.39
CA LEU A 40 3.97 -9.54 -5.34
C LEU A 40 4.47 -10.97 -5.08
N SER A 41 3.56 -11.94 -5.09
CA SER A 41 3.91 -13.36 -5.11
C SER A 41 4.63 -13.74 -6.41
N PRO A 42 5.36 -14.87 -6.46
CA PRO A 42 5.95 -15.37 -7.70
C PRO A 42 4.93 -15.53 -8.83
N GLU A 43 3.74 -16.02 -8.52
CA GLU A 43 2.65 -16.24 -9.48
C GLU A 43 2.12 -14.91 -10.05
N GLN A 44 1.98 -13.90 -9.18
CA GLN A 44 1.55 -12.56 -9.60
C GLN A 44 2.58 -11.88 -10.50
N LYS A 45 3.88 -12.04 -10.18
CA LYS A 45 4.95 -11.54 -11.04
C LYS A 45 4.94 -12.20 -12.41
N ALA A 46 4.82 -13.53 -12.44
CA ALA A 46 4.73 -14.29 -13.68
C ALA A 46 3.52 -13.87 -14.52
N SER A 47 2.36 -13.65 -13.90
CA SER A 47 1.14 -13.21 -14.58
C SER A 47 1.29 -11.82 -15.20
N ILE A 48 1.93 -10.89 -14.48
CA ILE A 48 2.23 -9.55 -15.00
C ILE A 48 3.21 -9.63 -16.17
N GLU A 49 4.29 -10.42 -16.05
CA GLU A 49 5.25 -10.61 -17.13
C GLU A 49 4.61 -11.22 -18.38
N GLN A 50 3.68 -12.16 -18.21
CA GLN A 50 2.94 -12.76 -19.30
C GLN A 50 2.03 -11.73 -19.99
N GLY A 51 1.29 -10.93 -19.23
CA GLY A 51 0.45 -9.86 -19.77
C GLY A 51 1.25 -8.81 -20.55
N ILE A 52 2.47 -8.47 -20.10
CA ILE A 52 3.36 -7.58 -20.85
C ILE A 52 3.75 -8.18 -22.20
N LYS A 53 4.14 -9.47 -22.24
CA LYS A 53 4.49 -10.16 -23.48
C LYS A 53 3.32 -10.25 -24.44
N ASP A 54 2.13 -10.57 -23.92
CA ASP A 54 0.92 -10.68 -24.75
C ASP A 54 0.57 -9.35 -25.40
N TYR A 55 0.72 -8.24 -24.68
CA TYR A 55 0.58 -6.89 -25.24
C TYR A 55 1.60 -6.60 -26.35
N GLU A 56 2.88 -6.90 -26.12
CA GLU A 56 3.95 -6.68 -27.12
C GLU A 56 3.75 -7.53 -28.38
N GLU A 57 3.22 -8.73 -28.22
CA GLU A 57 2.96 -9.68 -29.30
C GLU A 57 1.57 -9.48 -29.95
N GLY A 58 0.80 -8.48 -29.51
CA GLY A 58 -0.52 -8.15 -30.04
C GLY A 58 -1.60 -9.20 -29.76
N ARG A 59 -1.37 -10.06 -28.75
CA ARG A 59 -2.34 -11.01 -28.24
C ARG A 59 -3.24 -10.32 -27.23
N PHE A 60 -4.43 -9.97 -27.69
CA PHE A 60 -5.48 -9.43 -26.83
C PHE A 60 -6.56 -10.48 -26.66
N TYR A 61 -6.99 -10.69 -25.41
CA TYR A 61 -8.18 -11.49 -25.15
C TYR A 61 -9.39 -10.78 -25.77
N THR A 62 -10.17 -11.53 -26.53
CA THR A 62 -11.50 -11.10 -26.93
C THR A 62 -12.43 -11.12 -25.72
N THR A 63 -13.55 -10.40 -25.81
CA THR A 63 -14.54 -10.33 -24.74
C THR A 63 -15.02 -11.72 -24.30
N ASP A 64 -15.18 -12.65 -25.25
CA ASP A 64 -15.65 -14.01 -24.97
C ASP A 64 -14.59 -14.84 -24.23
N GLU A 65 -13.30 -14.73 -24.61
CA GLU A 65 -12.19 -15.44 -23.95
C GLU A 65 -11.95 -14.96 -22.51
N LEU A 66 -12.21 -13.68 -22.21
CA LEU A 66 -12.06 -13.14 -20.85
C LEU A 66 -13.11 -13.70 -19.88
N PHE A 67 -14.31 -14.01 -20.38
CA PHE A 67 -15.42 -14.46 -19.53
C PHE A 67 -15.46 -15.97 -19.34
N ASP A 68 -14.94 -16.77 -20.28
CA ASP A 68 -14.84 -18.23 -20.09
C ASP A 68 -13.83 -18.60 -19.00
N ASP A 69 -12.68 -17.91 -18.91
CA ASP A 69 -11.68 -18.13 -17.85
C ASP A 69 -12.16 -17.72 -16.44
N LEU A 70 -13.21 -16.88 -16.34
CA LEU A 70 -13.77 -16.41 -15.06
C LEU A 70 -14.91 -17.28 -14.52
N ILE A 71 -15.44 -18.21 -15.32
CA ILE A 71 -16.60 -19.05 -14.96
C ILE A 71 -16.17 -20.39 -14.35
N ASP A 72 -14.90 -20.77 -14.47
CA ASP A 72 -14.34 -22.04 -13.98
C ASP A 72 -13.65 -21.94 -12.58
N GLU A 73 -13.83 -20.84 -11.83
CA GLU A 73 -13.53 -20.72 -10.38
C GLU A 73 -14.80 -20.73 -9.50
#